data_AF-A0A2E3M948-F1
#
_entry.id   AF-A0A2E3M948-F1
#
_cell.length_a   1.000
_cell.length_b   1.000
_cell.length_c   1.000
_cell.angle_alpha   90.00
_cell.angle_beta   90.00
_cell.angle_gamma   90.00
#
_symmetry.space_group_name_H-M   'P 1'
#
loop_
_entity.id
_entity.type
_entity.pdbx_description
1 polymer ?
#
loop_
_entity_poly.entity_id
_entity_poly.type
_entity_poly.pdbx_seq_one_letter_code
_entity_poly.pdbx_strand_id
1 'polypeptide(L)'
;MKVLKYINLPEHTLISGQKHATQLSYQLFGCALNTAPIVLVNHALTGNSNVCGETGWWRSLIGPDKTIDTLRYTVLAFNIPGNGHDGNPDNLIENYKDFVARDIAQMFISGIKFLKINQLYAIIGGSLGG
;
A
#
# COMPACT_ATOMS: atom_id res chain seq x y z
N MET A 1 0.43 -15.00 -8.10
CA MET A 1 0.51 -13.68 -7.43
C MET A 1 -0.68 -12.83 -7.82
N LYS A 2 -1.22 -12.00 -6.92
CA LYS A 2 -2.29 -11.04 -7.26
C LYS A 2 -1.72 -9.95 -8.18
N VAL A 3 -2.53 -9.43 -9.10
CA VAL A 3 -2.10 -8.42 -10.07
C VAL A 3 -1.80 -7.09 -9.37
N LEU A 4 -0.65 -6.50 -9.68
CA LEU A 4 -0.28 -5.16 -9.23
C LEU A 4 -1.13 -4.11 -9.97
N LYS A 5 -1.75 -3.20 -9.23
CA LYS A 5 -2.61 -2.13 -9.75
C LYS A 5 -1.97 -0.78 -9.47
N TYR A 6 -2.36 0.25 -10.23
CA TYR A 6 -1.75 1.58 -10.16
C TYR A 6 -2.80 2.67 -10.02
N ILE A 7 -2.43 3.75 -9.33
CA ILE A 7 -3.19 5.00 -9.22
C ILE A 7 -2.22 6.13 -9.60
N ASN A 8 -2.57 6.91 -10.62
CA ASN A 8 -1.82 8.13 -10.93
C ASN A 8 -2.29 9.22 -9.96
N LEU A 9 -1.47 9.56 -8.99
CA LEU A 9 -1.73 10.67 -8.09
C LEU A 9 -1.32 11.98 -8.77
N PRO A 10 -2.11 13.06 -8.64
CA PRO A 10 -1.70 14.37 -9.10
C PRO A 10 -0.44 14.83 -8.37
N GLU A 11 0.23 15.84 -8.94
CA GLU A 11 1.35 16.52 -8.29
C GLU A 11 0.93 16.98 -6.88
N HIS A 12 1.75 16.66 -5.90
CA HIS A 12 1.55 17.05 -4.51
C HIS A 12 2.85 17.62 -3.93
N THR A 13 2.69 18.43 -2.88
CA THR A 13 3.80 19.08 -2.20
C THR A 13 4.22 18.25 -1.00
N LEU A 14 5.49 17.83 -0.99
CA LEU A 14 6.12 17.15 0.14
C LEU A 14 6.29 18.12 1.31
N ILE A 15 6.55 17.57 2.50
CA ILE A 15 6.88 18.37 3.69
C ILE A 15 8.12 19.26 3.47
N SER A 16 9.05 18.84 2.61
CA SER A 16 10.21 19.64 2.20
C SER A 16 9.87 20.86 1.33
N GLY A 17 8.63 20.98 0.86
CA GLY A 17 8.18 22.01 -0.08
C GLY A 17 8.40 21.64 -1.56
N GLN A 18 9.11 20.55 -1.84
CA GLN A 18 9.27 20.05 -3.20
C GLN A 18 7.95 19.51 -3.74
N LYS A 19 7.78 19.58 -5.06
CA LYS A 19 6.62 19.01 -5.74
C LYS A 19 6.98 17.69 -6.38
N HIS A 20 6.08 16.73 -6.28
CA HIS A 20 6.31 15.40 -6.82
C HIS A 20 5.01 14.81 -7.37
N ALA A 21 5.09 14.18 -8.54
CA ALA A 21 4.03 13.37 -9.12
C ALA A 21 4.36 11.89 -8.87
N THR A 22 3.35 11.09 -8.53
CA THR A 22 3.60 9.70 -8.11
C THR A 22 2.58 8.75 -8.72
N GLN A 23 3.08 7.64 -9.24
CA GLN A 23 2.26 6.50 -9.55
C GLN A 23 2.27 5.54 -8.35
N LEU A 24 1.14 5.48 -7.64
CA LEU A 24 1.01 4.66 -6.45
C LEU A 24 0.55 3.25 -6.84
N SER A 25 1.41 2.25 -6.61
CA SER A 25 1.08 0.85 -6.89
C SER A 25 0.53 0.14 -5.64
N TYR A 26 -0.39 -0.81 -5.84
CA TYR A 26 -1.08 -1.51 -4.75
C TYR A 26 -1.60 -2.88 -5.16
N GLN A 27 -1.88 -3.72 -4.17
CA GLN A 27 -2.54 -5.01 -4.36
C GLN A 27 -3.75 -5.15 -3.43
N LEU A 28 -4.70 -5.99 -3.85
CA LEU A 28 -5.91 -6.34 -3.12
C LEU A 28 -6.00 -7.86 -2.93
N PHE A 29 -6.42 -8.26 -1.73
CA PHE A 29 -6.62 -9.67 -1.36
C PHE A 29 -7.95 -9.85 -0.63
N GLY A 30 -8.46 -11.08 -0.65
CA GLY A 30 -9.75 -11.41 -0.04
C GLY A 30 -10.97 -10.90 -0.81
N CYS A 31 -11.97 -10.46 -0.06
CA CYS A 31 -13.24 -9.97 -0.60
C CYS A 31 -13.04 -8.77 -1.54
N ALA A 32 -13.99 -8.57 -2.45
CA ALA A 32 -13.97 -7.45 -3.37
C ALA A 32 -13.98 -6.10 -2.62
N LEU A 33 -13.31 -5.10 -3.19
CA LEU A 33 -13.24 -3.79 -2.58
C LEU A 33 -14.63 -3.21 -2.34
N ASN A 34 -14.85 -2.62 -1.16
CA ASN A 34 -16.13 -2.08 -0.70
C ASN A 34 -17.26 -3.12 -0.47
N THR A 35 -16.96 -4.43 -0.44
CA THR A 35 -17.95 -5.47 -0.07
C THR A 35 -17.70 -6.09 1.31
N ALA A 36 -16.61 -5.72 1.98
CA ALA A 36 -16.21 -6.22 3.30
C ALA A 36 -15.41 -5.15 4.06
N PRO A 37 -15.25 -5.26 5.39
CA PRO A 37 -14.38 -4.38 6.14
C PRO A 37 -12.94 -4.42 5.60
N ILE A 38 -12.30 -3.25 5.49
CA ILE A 38 -11.00 -3.12 4.83
C ILE A 38 -9.88 -3.02 5.86
N VAL A 39 -8.89 -3.89 5.76
CA VAL A 39 -7.63 -3.80 6.51
C VAL A 39 -6.56 -3.26 5.60
N LEU A 40 -5.99 -2.10 5.95
CA LEU A 40 -4.81 -1.55 5.28
C LEU A 40 -3.54 -2.10 5.93
N VAL A 41 -2.67 -2.67 5.11
CA VAL A 41 -1.37 -3.20 5.51
C VAL A 41 -0.25 -2.32 4.97
N ASN A 42 0.53 -1.73 5.87
CA ASN A 42 1.74 -0.98 5.56
C ASN A 42 2.98 -1.87 5.74
N HIS A 43 3.81 -1.94 4.71
CA HIS A 43 5.00 -2.80 4.73
C HIS A 43 6.21 -2.11 5.40
N ALA A 44 7.17 -2.91 5.89
CA ALA A 44 8.45 -2.44 6.42
C ALA A 44 9.43 -2.01 5.31
N LEU A 45 10.64 -1.55 5.65
CA LEU A 45 11.60 -0.96 4.70
C LEU A 45 11.85 -1.79 3.43
N THR A 46 12.02 -3.11 3.55
CA THR A 46 12.31 -4.01 2.42
C THR A 46 11.08 -4.76 1.91
N GLY A 47 9.89 -4.39 2.40
CA GLY A 47 8.62 -5.01 2.02
C GLY A 47 8.01 -4.42 0.76
N ASN A 48 6.84 -4.94 0.42
CA ASN A 48 6.03 -4.50 -0.72
C ASN A 48 4.56 -4.86 -0.48
N SER A 49 3.69 -4.55 -1.45
CA SER A 49 2.25 -4.81 -1.37
C SER A 49 1.85 -6.29 -1.47
N ASN A 50 2.78 -7.21 -1.75
CA ASN A 50 2.49 -8.64 -1.80
C ASN A 50 2.48 -9.26 -0.39
N VAL A 51 1.38 -9.07 0.33
CA VAL A 51 1.30 -9.40 1.77
C VAL A 51 0.91 -10.85 2.06
N CYS A 52 0.15 -11.52 1.18
CA CYS A 52 -0.30 -12.90 1.39
C CYS A 52 -0.32 -13.73 0.10
N GLY A 53 -0.84 -14.96 0.19
CA GLY A 53 -0.70 -15.96 -0.86
C GLY A 53 0.64 -16.69 -0.78
N GLU A 54 1.00 -17.43 -1.83
CA GLU A 54 2.17 -18.30 -1.82
C GLU A 54 3.48 -17.57 -1.50
N THR A 55 3.67 -16.37 -2.07
CA THR A 55 4.90 -15.58 -1.95
C THR A 55 4.77 -14.38 -1.01
N GLY A 56 3.65 -14.25 -0.29
CA GLY A 56 3.39 -13.08 0.56
C GLY A 56 4.18 -13.10 1.86
N TRP A 57 4.75 -11.96 2.25
CA TRP A 57 5.63 -11.86 3.43
C TRP A 57 4.90 -11.96 4.78
N TRP A 58 3.57 -11.76 4.80
CA TRP A 58 2.70 -11.96 5.96
C TRP A 58 1.68 -13.09 5.74
N ARG A 59 2.00 -14.06 4.87
CA ARG A 59 1.13 -15.21 4.58
C ARG A 59 0.77 -16.06 5.79
N SER A 60 1.51 -16.02 6.91
CA SER A 60 1.13 -16.74 8.14
C SER A 60 0.01 -16.04 8.91
N LEU A 61 -0.10 -14.72 8.79
CA LEU A 61 -1.08 -13.88 9.48
C LEU A 61 -2.33 -13.62 8.63
N ILE A 62 -2.15 -13.52 7.31
CA ILE A 62 -3.18 -13.10 6.34
C ILE A 62 -3.48 -14.23 5.36
N GLY A 63 -4.75 -14.59 5.20
CA GLY A 63 -5.22 -15.64 4.28
C GLY A 63 -6.53 -16.28 4.74
N PRO A 64 -7.07 -17.28 4.02
CA PRO A 64 -8.29 -17.97 4.42
C PRO A 64 -8.13 -18.61 5.79
N ASP A 65 -9.11 -18.41 6.67
CA ASP A 65 -9.16 -18.97 8.03
C ASP A 65 -7.98 -18.57 8.94
N LYS A 66 -7.33 -17.44 8.67
CA LYS A 66 -6.23 -16.87 9.48
C LYS A 66 -6.70 -15.69 10.32
N THR A 67 -5.81 -15.15 11.15
CA THR A 67 -6.08 -13.97 11.99
C THR A 67 -6.70 -12.83 11.20
N ILE A 68 -6.16 -12.54 10.01
CA ILE A 68 -6.78 -11.64 9.04
C ILE A 68 -7.36 -12.51 7.93
N ASP A 69 -8.59 -12.94 8.16
CA ASP A 69 -9.29 -13.89 7.30
C ASP A 69 -9.73 -13.23 5.99
N THR A 70 -9.11 -13.64 4.89
CA THR A 70 -9.43 -13.10 3.55
C THR A 70 -10.81 -13.54 3.03
N LEU A 71 -11.51 -14.44 3.73
CA LEU A 71 -12.92 -14.76 3.45
C LEU A 71 -13.88 -13.75 4.10
N ARG A 72 -13.39 -12.90 5.01
CA ARG A 72 -14.20 -11.92 5.78
C ARG A 72 -13.77 -10.47 5.56
N TYR A 73 -12.52 -10.26 5.18
CA TYR A 73 -11.93 -8.93 5.00
C TYR A 73 -11.46 -8.70 3.56
N THR A 74 -11.50 -7.44 3.14
CA THR A 74 -10.68 -6.96 2.03
C THR A 74 -9.35 -6.48 2.60
N VAL A 75 -8.25 -6.99 2.07
CA VAL A 75 -6.91 -6.54 2.46
C VAL A 75 -6.35 -5.67 1.34
N LEU A 76 -5.97 -4.45 1.70
CA LEU A 76 -5.33 -3.47 0.82
C LEU A 76 -3.88 -3.27 1.28
N ALA A 77 -2.95 -3.26 0.35
CA ALA A 77 -1.57 -2.87 0.62
C ALA A 77 -1.04 -2.01 -0.52
N PHE A 78 -0.50 -0.84 -0.18
CA PHE A 78 0.23 0.02 -1.11
C PHE A 78 1.72 -0.32 -1.07
N ASN A 79 2.43 -0.13 -2.19
CA ASN A 79 3.87 0.01 -2.16
C ASN A 79 4.24 1.43 -1.75
N ILE A 80 5.29 1.55 -0.94
CA ILE A 80 5.99 2.83 -0.77
C ILE A 80 6.61 3.19 -2.14
N PRO A 81 6.31 4.38 -2.69
CA PRO A 81 6.89 4.85 -3.96
C PRO A 81 8.41 4.74 -3.98
N GLY A 82 8.98 4.31 -5.10
CA GLY A 82 10.41 4.10 -5.23
C GLY A 82 10.95 2.75 -4.73
N ASN A 83 10.11 1.85 -4.18
CA ASN A 83 10.60 0.54 -3.68
C ASN A 83 11.00 -0.47 -4.77
N GLY A 84 10.73 -0.17 -6.05
CA GLY A 84 11.12 -1.00 -7.20
C GLY A 84 10.34 -2.32 -7.35
N HIS A 85 9.27 -2.53 -6.58
CA HIS A 85 8.50 -3.79 -6.63
C HIS A 85 7.82 -4.05 -7.99
N ASP A 86 7.48 -2.98 -8.71
CA ASP A 86 6.90 -3.05 -10.06
C ASP A 86 7.92 -3.38 -11.15
N GLY A 87 9.22 -3.34 -10.84
CA GLY A 87 10.29 -3.55 -11.81
C GLY A 87 10.42 -2.44 -12.85
N ASN A 88 9.81 -1.27 -12.63
CA ASN A 88 9.87 -0.14 -13.55
C ASN A 88 10.90 0.91 -13.07
N PRO A 89 12.03 1.09 -13.79
CA PRO A 89 13.04 2.10 -13.43
C PRO A 89 12.49 3.53 -13.35
N ASP A 90 11.47 3.86 -14.15
CA ASP A 90 10.87 5.20 -14.17
C ASP A 90 10.11 5.54 -12.87
N ASN A 91 9.75 4.51 -12.09
CA ASN A 91 9.06 4.66 -10.81
C ASN A 91 10.02 4.70 -9.60
N LEU A 92 11.34 4.63 -9.83
CA LEU A 92 12.34 4.76 -8.79
C LEU A 92 12.48 6.22 -8.34
N ILE A 93 12.78 6.42 -7.06
CA ILE A 93 12.98 7.75 -6.46
C ILE A 93 14.45 7.86 -6.04
N GLU A 94 15.23 8.64 -6.78
CA GLU A 94 16.65 8.86 -6.48
C GLU A 94 16.85 9.74 -5.25
N ASN A 95 16.07 10.82 -5.14
CA ASN A 95 16.12 11.76 -4.02
C ASN A 95 15.21 11.32 -2.86
N TYR A 96 15.27 10.05 -2.46
CA TYR A 96 14.42 9.47 -1.41
C TYR A 96 14.53 10.19 -0.05
N LYS A 97 15.62 10.94 0.17
CA LYS A 97 15.85 11.75 1.39
C LYS A 97 14.91 12.94 1.52
N ASP A 98 14.25 13.34 0.43
CA ASP A 98 13.28 14.43 0.44
C ASP A 98 11.92 14.02 1.01
N PHE A 99 11.73 12.72 1.25
CA PHE A 99 10.51 12.12 1.74
C PHE A 99 10.63 11.78 3.22
N VAL A 100 9.58 12.07 3.97
CA VAL A 100 9.37 11.54 5.32
C VAL A 100 8.14 10.63 5.33
N ALA A 101 7.99 9.81 6.39
CA ALA A 101 6.85 8.91 6.53
C ALA A 101 5.48 9.62 6.41
N ARG A 102 5.41 10.91 6.78
CA ARG A 102 4.20 11.73 6.62
C ARG A 102 3.82 11.95 5.16
N ASP A 103 4.78 12.15 4.26
CA ASP A 103 4.51 12.29 2.81
C ASP A 103 3.91 11.00 2.26
N ILE A 104 4.50 9.86 2.62
CA ILE A 104 4.01 8.53 2.22
C ILE A 104 2.60 8.29 2.75
N ALA A 105 2.32 8.64 4.01
CA ALA A 105 0.98 8.56 4.58
C ALA A 105 -0.04 9.43 3.82
N GLN A 106 0.34 10.65 3.41
CA GLN A 106 -0.53 11.52 2.61
C GLN A 106 -0.82 10.93 1.22
N MET A 107 0.15 10.28 0.59
CA MET A 107 -0.05 9.56 -0.68
C MET A 107 -1.01 8.39 -0.49
N PHE A 108 -0.86 7.61 0.58
CA PHE A 108 -1.76 6.49 0.87
C PHE A 108 -3.18 6.98 1.16
N ILE A 109 -3.34 8.08 1.91
CA ILE A 109 -4.65 8.74 2.10
C ILE A 109 -5.26 9.17 0.77
N SER A 110 -4.45 9.70 -0.15
CA SER A 110 -4.90 10.07 -1.49
C SER A 110 -5.33 8.86 -2.31
N GLY A 111 -4.59 7.74 -2.21
CA GLY A 111 -4.96 6.45 -2.79
C GLY A 111 -6.27 5.89 -2.23
N ILE A 112 -6.47 5.93 -0.91
CA ILE A 112 -7.71 5.52 -0.24
C ILE A 112 -8.89 6.34 -0.76
N LYS A 113 -8.74 7.66 -0.85
CA LYS A 113 -9.76 8.56 -1.41
C LYS A 113 -10.07 8.24 -2.88
N PHE A 114 -9.04 8.01 -3.69
CA PHE A 114 -9.21 7.63 -5.10
C PHE A 114 -9.99 6.31 -5.26
N LEU A 115 -9.71 5.34 -4.39
CA LEU A 115 -10.42 4.05 -4.33
C LEU A 115 -11.83 4.15 -3.74
N LYS A 116 -12.28 5.35 -3.37
CA LYS A 116 -13.59 5.64 -2.75
C LYS A 116 -13.81 4.87 -1.45
N ILE A 117 -12.74 4.67 -0.68
CA ILE A 117 -12.79 4.01 0.62
C ILE A 117 -13.07 5.06 1.68
N ASN A 118 -14.25 4.98 2.30
CA ASN A 118 -14.69 5.96 3.29
C ASN A 118 -14.29 5.58 4.73
N GLN A 119 -14.03 4.30 4.98
CA GLN A 119 -13.66 3.79 6.29
C GLN A 119 -12.72 2.59 6.15
N LEU A 120 -11.70 2.54 6.99
CA LEU A 120 -10.87 1.36 7.21
C LEU A 120 -11.29 0.72 8.53
N TYR A 121 -11.36 -0.61 8.55
CA TYR A 121 -11.58 -1.37 9.78
C TYR A 121 -10.35 -1.28 10.69
N ALA A 122 -9.17 -1.45 10.10
CA ALA A 122 -7.89 -1.33 10.78
C ALA A 122 -6.79 -0.89 9.82
N ILE A 123 -5.76 -0.27 10.37
CA ILE A 123 -4.48 -0.01 9.72
C ILE A 123 -3.43 -0.74 10.55
N ILE A 124 -2.63 -1.58 9.90
CA ILE A 124 -1.60 -2.36 10.58
C ILE A 124 -0.28 -2.26 9.82
N GLY A 125 0.81 -2.34 10.57
CA GLY A 125 2.17 -2.30 10.07
C GLY A 125 3.14 -2.56 11.20
N GLY A 126 4.39 -2.87 10.86
CA GLY A 126 5.47 -3.01 11.82
C GLY A 126 6.75 -2.41 11.29
N SER A 127 7.68 -2.08 12.19
CA SER A 127 8.91 -1.33 11.85
C SER A 127 8.55 -0.02 11.13
N LEU A 128 9.10 0.26 9.95
CA LEU A 128 8.77 1.46 9.16
C LEU A 128 7.26 1.60 8.86
N GLY A 129 6.54 0.48 8.73
CA GLY A 129 5.13 0.50 8.38
C GLY A 129 4.19 0.82 9.56
N GLY A 130 4.68 0.75 10.80
CA GLY A 130 3.90 1.05 12.02
C GLY A 130 4.10 2.49 12.45
#